data_AF-A0A6M4WWA0-F1
#
_entry.id   AF-A0A6M4WWA0-F1
#
_cell.length_a   1.000
_cell.length_b   1.000
_cell.length_c   1.000
_cell.angle_alpha   90.00
_cell.angle_beta   90.00
_cell.angle_gamma   90.00
#
_symmetry.space_group_name_H-M   'P 1'
#
loop_
_entity.id
_entity.type
_entity.pdbx_description
1 polymer ?
#
loop_
_entity_poly.entity_id
_entity_poly.type
_entity_poly.pdbx_seq_one_letter_code
_entity_poly.pdbx_strand_id
1 'polypeptide(L)'
;MKFWRRRPAPAPAQPRANPTRIAVLEHDLLGIPPEPGTAAALVVAMRMTGTCLEHDPADVTGFGDARSSGVCVRCGVRMVLDEDGEWIAARA
;
A
#
# COMPACT_ATOMS: atom_id res chain seq x y z
N MET A 1 -11.77 -36.95 48.33
CA MET A 1 -11.94 -35.64 47.68
C MET A 1 -11.84 -35.82 46.16
N LYS A 2 -12.92 -35.58 45.40
CA LYS A 2 -12.93 -35.76 43.93
C LYS A 2 -12.46 -34.47 43.26
N PHE A 3 -11.25 -34.48 42.71
CA PHE A 3 -10.70 -33.36 41.95
C PHE A 3 -11.27 -33.35 40.54
N TRP A 4 -12.29 -32.53 40.33
CA TRP A 4 -12.81 -32.22 39.00
C TRP A 4 -11.77 -31.39 38.24
N ARG A 5 -11.00 -32.02 37.35
CA ARG A 5 -10.12 -31.28 36.43
C ARG A 5 -11.01 -30.51 35.45
N ARG A 6 -11.03 -29.18 35.53
CA ARG A 6 -11.62 -28.34 34.48
C ARG A 6 -10.85 -28.60 33.18
N ARG A 7 -11.57 -28.98 32.13
CA ARG A 7 -10.99 -29.06 30.79
C ARG A 7 -10.61 -27.64 30.36
N PRO A 8 -9.36 -27.39 29.92
CA PRO A 8 -8.99 -26.08 29.37
C PRO A 8 -9.92 -25.75 28.20
N ALA A 9 -10.40 -24.51 28.12
CA ALA A 9 -11.13 -24.04 26.96
C ALA A 9 -10.23 -24.17 25.72
N PRO A 10 -10.76 -24.60 24.56
CA PRO A 10 -9.99 -24.62 23.33
C PRO A 10 -9.47 -23.21 23.02
N ALA A 11 -8.19 -23.11 22.64
CA ALA A 11 -7.60 -21.85 22.24
C ALA A 11 -8.40 -21.25 21.07
N PRO A 12 -8.54 -19.91 21.00
CA PRO A 12 -9.19 -19.27 19.87
C PRO A 12 -8.49 -19.67 18.57
N ALA A 13 -9.28 -20.01 17.55
CA ALA A 13 -8.75 -20.37 16.24
C ALA A 13 -7.94 -19.18 15.71
N GLN A 14 -6.70 -19.45 15.27
CA GLN A 14 -5.89 -18.38 14.69
C GLN A 14 -6.50 -17.89 13.38
N PRO A 15 -6.44 -16.58 13.09
CA PRO A 15 -6.85 -16.05 11.80
C PRO A 15 -6.08 -16.75 10.69
N ARG A 16 -6.78 -17.30 9.69
CA ARG A 16 -6.14 -17.87 8.51
C ARG A 16 -5.45 -16.77 7.72
N ALA A 17 -4.30 -17.10 7.14
CA ALA A 17 -3.57 -16.19 6.29
C ALA A 17 -4.42 -15.83 5.05
N ASN A 18 -4.45 -14.55 4.69
CA ASN A 18 -5.15 -14.08 3.50
C ASN A 18 -4.17 -14.06 2.31
N PRO A 19 -4.35 -14.94 1.30
CA PRO A 19 -3.40 -15.07 0.19
C PRO A 19 -3.28 -13.79 -0.63
N THR A 20 -4.38 -13.04 -0.82
CA THR A 20 -4.36 -11.75 -1.52
C THR A 20 -3.46 -10.75 -0.79
N ARG A 21 -3.56 -10.69 0.55
CA ARG A 21 -2.76 -9.76 1.34
C ARG A 21 -1.28 -10.13 1.32
N ILE A 22 -0.97 -11.43 1.33
CA ILE A 22 0.41 -11.92 1.24
C ILE A 22 1.01 -11.54 -0.11
N ALA A 23 0.33 -11.83 -1.22
CA ALA A 23 0.84 -11.52 -2.56
C ALA A 23 1.05 -10.00 -2.77
N VAL A 24 0.19 -9.17 -2.21
CA VAL A 24 0.40 -7.71 -2.20
C VAL A 24 1.64 -7.33 -1.41
N LEU A 25 1.88 -7.93 -0.24
CA LEU A 25 3.07 -7.66 0.56
C LEU A 25 4.36 -8.18 -0.08
N GLU A 26 4.31 -9.33 -0.76
CA GLU A 26 5.44 -9.86 -1.54
C GLU A 26 5.81 -8.90 -2.68
N HIS A 27 4.82 -8.30 -3.33
CA HIS A 27 5.05 -7.23 -4.30
C HIS A 27 5.70 -6.00 -3.64
N ASP A 28 5.08 -5.48 -2.58
CA ASP A 28 5.50 -4.24 -1.93
C ASP A 28 6.91 -4.35 -1.31
N LEU A 29 7.24 -5.49 -0.70
CA LEU A 29 8.48 -5.67 0.06
C LEU A 29 9.60 -6.34 -0.73
N LEU A 30 9.25 -7.26 -1.65
CA LEU A 30 10.22 -8.10 -2.36
C LEU A 30 10.22 -7.84 -3.88
N GLY A 31 9.32 -7.00 -4.38
CA GLY A 31 9.18 -6.71 -5.81
C GLY A 31 8.64 -7.89 -6.63
N ILE A 32 8.05 -8.90 -5.99
CA ILE A 32 7.52 -10.09 -6.68
C ILE A 32 6.16 -9.73 -7.30
N PRO A 33 5.98 -9.81 -8.63
CA PRO A 33 4.69 -9.48 -9.24
C PRO A 33 3.63 -10.52 -8.88
N PRO A 34 2.40 -10.10 -8.52
CA PRO A 34 1.29 -11.03 -8.28
C PRO A 34 0.86 -11.70 -9.59
N GLU A 35 0.28 -12.90 -9.47
CA GLU A 35 -0.26 -13.63 -10.63
C GLU A 35 -1.34 -12.80 -11.35
N PRO A 36 -1.26 -12.63 -12.69
CA PRO A 36 -2.25 -11.87 -13.45
C PRO A 36 -3.68 -12.40 -13.29
N GLY A 37 -4.66 -11.52 -13.27
CA GLY A 37 -6.07 -11.89 -13.11
C GLY A 37 -6.49 -12.19 -11.67
N THR A 38 -5.57 -12.16 -10.70
CA THR A 38 -5.90 -12.28 -9.28
C THR A 38 -6.35 -10.95 -8.67
N ALA A 39 -7.04 -11.01 -7.53
CA ALA A 39 -7.40 -9.81 -6.76
C ALA A 39 -6.17 -9.01 -6.32
N ALA A 40 -5.04 -9.68 -6.05
CA ALA A 40 -3.79 -9.01 -5.69
C ALA A 40 -3.23 -8.21 -6.88
N ALA A 41 -3.27 -8.77 -8.09
CA ALA A 41 -2.87 -8.07 -9.31
C ALA A 41 -3.74 -6.82 -9.56
N LEU A 42 -5.06 -6.89 -9.33
CA LEU A 42 -5.92 -5.72 -9.43
C LEU A 42 -5.56 -4.65 -8.39
N VAL A 43 -5.35 -5.04 -7.13
CA VAL A 43 -4.96 -4.09 -6.06
C VAL A 43 -3.64 -3.40 -6.38
N VAL A 44 -2.63 -4.15 -6.83
CA VAL A 44 -1.34 -3.59 -7.24
C VAL A 44 -1.49 -2.68 -8.45
N ALA A 45 -2.24 -3.11 -9.48
CA ALA A 45 -2.50 -2.29 -10.66
C ALA A 45 -3.19 -0.96 -10.28
N MET A 46 -4.19 -0.99 -9.42
CA MET A 46 -4.88 0.22 -8.95
C MET A 46 -3.96 1.18 -8.19
N ARG A 47 -3.02 0.66 -7.40
CA ARG A 47 -2.00 1.48 -6.74
C ARG A 47 -1.08 2.15 -7.77
N MET A 48 -0.61 1.40 -8.76
CA MET A 48 0.28 1.92 -9.81
C MET A 48 -0.41 2.92 -10.75
N THR A 49 -1.73 2.81 -10.94
CA THR A 49 -2.50 3.80 -11.70
C THR A 49 -2.66 5.14 -10.97
N GLY A 50 -2.13 5.28 -9.75
CA GLY A 50 -2.13 6.54 -9.04
C GLY A 50 -3.50 6.95 -8.49
N THR A 51 -4.45 6.01 -8.34
CA THR A 51 -5.84 6.31 -7.97
C THR A 51 -6.02 6.56 -6.47
N CYS A 52 -5.00 7.08 -5.78
CA CYS A 52 -5.21 7.58 -4.43
C CYS A 52 -6.22 8.72 -4.53
N LEU A 53 -7.38 8.55 -3.91
CA LEU A 53 -8.37 9.63 -3.80
C LEU A 53 -7.85 10.77 -2.89
N GLU A 54 -6.85 10.46 -2.06
CA GLU A 54 -6.19 11.37 -1.15
C GLU A 54 -4.69 11.12 -1.21
N HIS A 55 -4.00 11.95 -2.00
CA HIS A 55 -2.56 11.91 -2.15
C HIS A 55 -1.88 12.51 -0.91
N ASP A 56 -0.77 11.92 -0.51
CA ASP A 56 0.10 12.39 0.58
C ASP A 56 1.52 12.59 0.01
N PRO A 57 1.81 13.77 -0.58
CA PRO A 57 3.06 14.03 -1.26
C PRO A 57 4.20 14.25 -0.27
N ALA A 58 5.25 13.45 -0.38
CA ALA A 58 6.55 13.81 0.18
C ALA A 58 7.31 14.67 -0.83
N ASP A 59 7.81 15.82 -0.37
CA ASP A 59 8.66 16.71 -1.15
C ASP A 59 10.00 16.00 -1.45
N VAL A 60 10.33 15.91 -2.73
CA VAL A 60 11.60 15.35 -3.23
C VAL A 60 12.31 16.33 -4.15
N THR A 61 11.98 17.62 -4.05
CA THR A 61 12.52 18.69 -4.90
C THR A 61 14.04 18.70 -4.83
N GLY A 62 14.66 18.52 -6.00
CA GLY A 62 16.10 18.56 -6.17
C GLY A 62 16.63 19.99 -6.30
N PHE A 63 17.92 20.15 -6.00
CA PHE A 63 18.61 21.39 -6.29
C PHE A 63 18.72 21.58 -7.81
N GLY A 64 18.05 22.61 -8.34
CA GLY A 64 18.00 22.91 -9.77
C GLY A 64 16.68 22.57 -10.47
N ASP A 65 15.71 22.00 -9.74
CA ASP A 65 14.37 21.78 -10.29
C ASP A 65 13.66 23.12 -10.52
N ALA A 66 13.00 23.25 -11.67
CA ALA A 66 12.27 24.46 -12.04
C ALA A 66 11.01 24.69 -11.20
N ARG A 67 10.47 23.62 -10.59
CA ARG A 67 9.27 23.61 -9.76
C ARG A 67 9.42 22.58 -8.65
N SER A 68 8.74 22.80 -7.53
CA SER A 68 8.70 21.81 -6.46
C SER A 68 8.07 20.52 -6.94
N SER A 69 8.74 19.40 -6.71
CA SER A 69 8.33 18.08 -7.14
C SER A 69 8.23 17.14 -5.94
N GLY A 70 7.28 16.22 -6.03
CA GLY A 70 6.92 15.34 -4.93
C GLY A 70 6.62 13.94 -5.42
N VAL A 71 6.59 12.99 -4.49
CA VAL A 71 6.08 11.64 -4.74
C VAL A 71 5.05 11.33 -3.68
N CYS A 72 3.86 10.87 -4.08
CA CYS A 72 2.87 10.39 -3.14
C CYS A 72 3.42 9.17 -2.41
N VAL A 73 3.56 9.22 -1.09
CA VAL A 73 4.12 8.09 -0.30
C VAL A 73 3.21 6.86 -0.29
N ARG A 74 1.94 7.03 -0.72
CA ARG A 74 0.92 5.96 -0.74
C ARG A 74 0.85 5.22 -2.07
N CYS A 75 0.82 5.94 -3.19
CA CYS A 75 0.72 5.34 -4.53
C CYS A 75 1.96 5.50 -5.41
N GLY A 76 2.98 6.22 -4.95
CA GLY A 76 4.22 6.43 -5.71
C GLY A 76 4.07 7.33 -6.94
N VAL A 77 2.89 7.90 -7.19
CA VAL A 77 2.69 8.84 -8.30
C VAL A 77 3.54 10.10 -8.07
N ARG A 78 4.21 10.54 -9.14
CA ARG A 78 4.91 11.82 -9.17
C ARG A 78 3.90 12.95 -9.10
N MET A 79 4.23 13.96 -8.30
CA MET A 79 3.40 15.13 -8.08
C MET A 79 4.22 16.40 -8.33
N VAL A 80 3.55 17.47 -8.72
CA VAL A 80 4.14 18.80 -8.89
C VAL A 80 3.30 19.76 -8.07
N LEU A 81 3.96 20.70 -7.40
CA LEU A 81 3.27 21.82 -6.75
C LEU A 81 2.93 22.86 -7.82
N ASP A 82 1.65 23.17 -7.97
CA ASP A 82 1.19 24.19 -8.91
C ASP A 82 1.35 25.61 -8.35
N GLU A 83 0.86 26.59 -9.12
CA GLU A 83 0.98 28.02 -8.77
C GLU A 83 0.05 28.43 -7.63
N ASP A 84 -1.01 27.66 -7.37
CA ASP A 84 -1.95 27.85 -6.26
C ASP A 84 -1.44 27.20 -4.96
N GLY A 85 -0.30 26.49 -5.02
CA GLY A 85 0.27 25.77 -3.89
C GLY A 85 -0.41 24.41 -3.65
N GLU A 86 -1.10 23.87 -4.64
CA GLU A 86 -1.72 22.55 -4.58
C GLU A 86 -0.84 21.49 -5.24
N TRP A 87 -0.79 20.31 -4.63
CA TRP A 87 -0.06 19.17 -5.20
C TRP A 87 -0.95 18.44 -6.20
N ILE A 88 -0.55 18.48 -7.47
CA ILE A 88 -1.25 17.80 -8.56
C ILE A 88 -0.43 16.62 -9.10
N ALA A 89 -1.10 15.57 -9.59
CA ALA A 89 -0.42 14.45 -10.23
C ALA A 89 0.30 14.92 -11.51
N ALA A 90 1.59 14.61 -11.61
CA ALA A 90 2.39 14.87 -12.79
C ALA A 90 1.87 13.98 -13.93
N ARG A 91 1.05 14.52 -14.83
CA ARG A 91 0.63 13.80 -16.02
C ARG A 91 1.83 13.64 -16.95
N ALA A 92 1.98 12.43 -17.50
CA ALA A 92 3.01 12.10 -18.49
C ALA A 92 2.76 12.81 -19.83
#